data_AF-A0A9E2J684-F1
#
_entry.id   AF-A0A9E2J684-F1
#
_cell.length_a   1.000
_cell.length_b   1.000
_cell.length_c   1.000
_cell.angle_alpha   90.00
_cell.angle_beta   90.00
_cell.angle_gamma   90.00
#
_symmetry.space_group_name_H-M   'P 1'
#
loop_
_entity.id
_entity.type
_entity.pdbx_description
1 polymer ?
#
loop_
_entity_poly.entity_id
_entity_poly.type
_entity_poly.pdbx_seq_one_letter_code
_entity_poly.pdbx_strand_id
1 'polypeptide(L)'
;MSIFIISLLVLLTLVYALWYYVFNIYEVRYEINQIEKFDDDEKVNEIVNEKLYEVKNIPINLMGKKVPLRKLDFDFEIIEGASLVENLPRENKEELFFRSFKKSGKVIFIFKNKLSLFPQIVEFELKENE
;
A
#
# COMPACT_ATOMS: atom_id res chain seq x y z
N MET A 1 -15.70 -32.65 34.92
CA MET A 1 -14.34 -32.13 34.64
C MET A 1 -14.01 -32.23 33.15
N SER A 2 -14.18 -33.39 32.51
CA SER A 2 -13.88 -33.59 31.08
C SER A 2 -14.66 -32.67 30.12
N ILE A 3 -15.95 -32.42 30.36
CA ILE A 3 -16.76 -31.56 29.48
C ILE A 3 -16.34 -30.08 29.51
N PHE A 4 -15.86 -29.60 30.68
CA PHE A 4 -15.33 -28.26 30.82
C PHE A 4 -14.00 -28.12 30.07
N ILE A 5 -13.14 -29.15 30.13
CA ILE A 5 -11.87 -29.17 29.40
C ILE A 5 -12.12 -29.20 27.89
N ILE A 6 -13.04 -30.04 27.40
CA ILE A 6 -13.41 -30.10 25.98
C ILE A 6 -13.98 -28.76 25.52
N SER A 7 -14.90 -28.16 26.28
CA SER A 7 -15.47 -26.85 25.96
C SER A 7 -14.41 -25.76 25.89
N LEU A 8 -13.47 -25.75 26.84
CA LEU A 8 -12.33 -24.82 26.84
C LEU A 8 -11.44 -25.00 25.61
N LEU A 9 -11.12 -26.25 25.23
CA LEU A 9 -10.32 -26.53 24.04
C LEU A 9 -11.01 -26.08 22.74
N VAL A 10 -12.31 -26.31 22.62
CA VAL A 10 -13.10 -25.83 21.48
C VAL A 10 -13.08 -24.31 21.43
N LEU A 11 -13.28 -23.63 22.57
CA LEU A 11 -13.23 -22.18 22.65
C LEU A 11 -11.86 -21.63 22.23
N LEU A 12 -10.77 -22.21 22.75
CA LEU A 12 -9.40 -21.81 22.38
C LEU A 12 -9.14 -22.01 20.88
N THR A 13 -9.63 -23.11 20.30
CA THR A 13 -9.49 -23.40 18.87
C THR A 13 -10.25 -22.36 18.03
N LEU A 14 -11.46 -21.99 18.43
CA LEU A 14 -12.24 -20.94 17.75
C LEU A 14 -11.58 -19.57 17.85
N VAL A 15 -11.06 -19.21 19.03
CA VAL A 15 -10.32 -17.96 19.23
C VAL A 15 -9.08 -17.93 18.35
N TYR A 16 -8.31 -19.02 18.30
CA TYR A 16 -7.14 -19.13 17.43
C TYR A 16 -7.52 -19.03 15.94
N ALA A 17 -8.56 -19.74 15.51
CA ALA A 17 -9.04 -19.69 14.14
C ALA A 17 -9.48 -18.28 13.75
N LEU A 18 -10.19 -17.57 14.62
CA LEU A 18 -10.63 -16.19 14.39
C LEU A 18 -9.43 -15.23 14.33
N TRP A 19 -8.47 -15.39 15.24
CA TRP A 19 -7.23 -14.62 15.20
C TRP A 19 -6.45 -14.85 13.89
N TYR A 20 -6.29 -16.10 13.49
CA TYR A 20 -5.63 -16.47 12.24
C TYR A 20 -6.33 -15.85 11.03
N TYR A 21 -7.67 -15.89 10.99
CA TYR A 21 -8.45 -15.32 9.89
C TYR A 21 -8.33 -13.78 9.80
N VAL A 22 -8.24 -13.09 10.93
CA VAL A 22 -8.20 -11.61 10.96
C VAL A 22 -6.79 -11.08 10.67
N PHE A 23 -5.76 -11.71 11.23
CA PHE A 23 -4.40 -11.15 11.27
C PHE A 23 -3.42 -11.75 10.27
N ASN A 24 -3.78 -12.83 9.58
CA ASN A 24 -2.93 -13.39 8.53
C ASN A 24 -3.07 -12.58 7.23
N ILE A 25 -1.93 -12.28 6.61
CA ILE A 25 -1.83 -11.48 5.39
C ILE A 25 -1.84 -12.46 4.23
N TYR A 26 -2.89 -12.39 3.41
CA TYR A 26 -3.07 -13.27 2.27
C TYR A 26 -2.63 -12.60 0.95
N GLU A 27 -2.92 -11.31 0.85
CA GLU A 27 -2.62 -10.50 -0.33
C GLU A 27 -2.14 -9.12 0.16
N VAL A 28 -1.36 -8.41 -0.65
CA VAL A 28 -1.03 -7.00 -0.44
C VAL A 28 -1.58 -6.24 -1.63
N ARG A 29 -2.29 -5.13 -1.45
CA ARG A 29 -2.71 -4.25 -2.55
C ARG A 29 -2.01 -2.92 -2.47
N TYR A 30 -1.88 -2.27 -3.61
CA TYR A 30 -1.27 -0.95 -3.72
C TYR A 30 -2.31 0.03 -4.23
N GLU A 31 -2.52 1.11 -3.49
CA GLU A 31 -3.40 2.21 -3.87
C GLU A 31 -2.58 3.48 -4.06
N ILE A 32 -2.80 4.15 -5.19
CA ILE A 32 -2.13 5.40 -5.52
C ILE A 32 -3.16 6.52 -5.36
N ASN A 33 -2.92 7.41 -4.40
CA ASN A 33 -3.82 8.51 -4.06
C ASN A 33 -3.12 9.84 -4.32
N GLN A 34 -3.83 10.81 -4.89
CA GLN A 34 -3.34 12.18 -4.97
C GLN A 34 -3.46 12.84 -3.60
N ILE A 35 -2.41 13.55 -3.17
CA ILE A 35 -2.39 14.32 -1.93
C ILE A 35 -2.09 15.78 -2.21
N GLU A 36 -2.64 16.67 -1.38
CA GLU A 36 -2.54 18.12 -1.59
C GLU A 36 -1.26 18.72 -1.00
N LYS A 37 -0.73 18.16 0.09
CA LYS A 37 0.46 18.65 0.82
C LYS A 37 1.19 17.51 1.53
N PHE A 38 2.50 17.70 1.75
CA PHE A 38 3.22 16.98 2.80
C PHE A 38 2.95 17.65 4.14
N ASP A 39 2.74 16.85 5.19
CA ASP A 39 2.48 17.36 6.54
C ASP A 39 3.67 18.12 7.16
N ASP A 40 4.90 17.98 6.62
CA ASP A 40 6.13 18.50 7.26
C ASP A 40 6.99 19.48 6.44
N ASP A 41 6.59 19.88 5.23
CA ASP A 41 7.37 20.84 4.43
C ASP A 41 6.50 21.85 3.68
N GLU A 42 6.49 23.10 4.17
CA GLU A 42 5.88 24.27 3.49
C GLU A 42 6.48 24.52 2.09
N LYS A 43 7.63 23.93 1.77
CA LYS A 43 8.42 24.22 0.56
C LYS A 43 8.02 23.45 -0.71
N VAL A 44 7.07 22.53 -0.64
CA VAL A 44 6.70 21.70 -1.82
C VAL A 44 5.68 22.38 -2.75
N ASN A 45 5.07 23.50 -2.33
CA ASN A 45 3.98 24.14 -3.08
C ASN A 45 4.39 25.22 -4.10
N GLU A 46 5.68 25.41 -4.40
CA GLU A 46 6.13 26.57 -5.19
C GLU A 46 6.29 26.32 -6.70
N ILE A 47 5.87 25.16 -7.24
CA ILE A 47 5.92 24.91 -8.69
C ILE A 47 4.52 24.63 -9.22
N VAL A 48 3.95 25.66 -9.85
CA VAL A 48 2.68 25.64 -10.58
C VAL A 48 2.70 24.47 -11.58
N ASN A 49 1.79 23.51 -11.41
CA ASN A 49 1.54 22.31 -12.25
C ASN A 49 2.09 20.96 -11.79
N GLU A 50 2.74 20.88 -10.63
CA GLU A 50 3.19 19.58 -10.13
C GLU A 50 2.13 18.93 -9.22
N LYS A 51 1.84 17.64 -9.42
CA LYS A 51 0.89 16.87 -8.59
C LYS A 51 1.64 15.87 -7.73
N LEU A 52 1.25 15.79 -6.45
CA LEU A 52 1.84 14.86 -5.50
C LEU A 52 0.96 13.64 -5.31
N TYR A 53 1.59 12.47 -5.27
CA TYR A 53 0.93 11.19 -5.11
C TYR A 53 1.59 10.38 -4.00
N GLU A 54 0.77 9.67 -3.25
CA GLU A 54 1.15 8.70 -2.23
C GLU A 54 0.74 7.30 -2.69
N VAL A 55 1.67 6.36 -2.62
CA VAL A 55 1.37 4.93 -2.77
C VAL A 55 1.28 4.29 -1.39
N LYS A 56 0.10 3.80 -1.06
CA LYS A 56 -0.19 3.06 0.16
C LYS A 56 -0.19 1.57 -0.12
N ASN A 57 0.53 0.80 0.70
CA ASN A 57 0.38 -0.65 0.75
C ASN A 57 -0.75 -1.04 1.71
N ILE A 58 -1.58 -1.99 1.31
CA ILE A 58 -2.75 -2.44 2.06
C ILE A 58 -2.66 -3.96 2.21
N PRO A 59 -2.22 -4.48 3.35
CA PRO A 59 -2.30 -5.92 3.61
C PRO A 59 -3.76 -6.33 3.71
N ILE A 60 -4.13 -7.37 2.99
CA ILE A 60 -5.48 -7.91 2.90
C ILE A 60 -5.50 -9.32 3.51
N ASN A 61 -6.46 -9.57 4.39
CA ASN A 61 -6.70 -10.91 4.94
C ASN A 61 -7.55 -11.78 4.02
N LEU A 62 -7.78 -13.03 4.44
CA LEU A 62 -8.57 -14.01 3.68
C LEU A 62 -10.01 -13.56 3.40
N MET A 63 -10.55 -12.58 4.16
CA MET A 63 -11.88 -12.00 3.91
C MET A 63 -11.86 -10.85 2.91
N GLY A 64 -10.72 -10.52 2.30
CA GLY A 64 -10.59 -9.37 1.42
C GLY A 64 -10.56 -8.03 2.16
N LYS A 65 -10.37 -8.03 3.49
CA LYS A 65 -10.35 -6.80 4.32
C LYS A 65 -8.93 -6.41 4.70
N LYS A 66 -8.71 -5.11 4.93
CA LYS A 66 -7.46 -4.58 5.45
C LYS A 66 -7.10 -5.22 6.79
N VAL A 67 -5.89 -5.73 6.92
CA VAL A 67 -5.35 -6.26 8.18
C VAL A 67 -5.05 -5.07 9.10
N PRO A 68 -5.62 -5.02 10.30
CA PRO A 68 -5.39 -3.91 11.22
C PRO A 68 -3.95 -3.92 11.76
N LEU A 69 -3.39 -2.72 11.97
CA LEU A 69 -2.11 -2.49 12.63
C LEU A 69 -0.89 -3.18 11.97
N ARG A 70 -1.03 -3.61 10.72
CA ARG A 70 0.08 -4.12 9.91
C ARG A 70 0.48 -3.07 8.89
N LYS A 71 1.76 -2.71 8.92
CA LYS A 71 2.44 -1.97 7.87
C LYS A 71 3.49 -2.89 7.26
N LEU A 72 3.71 -2.76 5.96
CA LEU A 72 4.61 -3.63 5.22
C LEU A 72 5.60 -2.83 4.39
N ASP A 73 6.86 -3.24 4.43
CA ASP A 73 7.86 -2.72 3.51
C ASP A 73 7.59 -3.17 2.08
N PHE A 74 7.82 -2.30 1.11
CA PHE A 74 7.83 -2.67 -0.29
C PHE A 74 8.92 -1.95 -1.09
N ASP A 75 9.47 -2.70 -2.04
CA ASP A 75 10.35 -2.16 -3.07
C ASP A 75 9.52 -1.95 -4.35
N PHE A 76 9.97 -1.04 -5.21
CA PHE A 76 9.25 -0.71 -6.43
C PHE A 76 10.21 -0.41 -7.59
N GLU A 77 9.69 -0.51 -8.80
CA GLU A 77 10.40 -0.19 -10.03
C GLU A 77 9.40 0.45 -11.01
N ILE A 78 9.82 1.50 -11.71
CA ILE A 78 9.01 2.15 -12.74
C ILE A 78 9.49 1.63 -14.09
N ILE A 79 8.66 0.84 -14.77
CA ILE A 79 9.01 0.25 -16.06
C ILE A 79 8.58 1.12 -17.25
N GLU A 80 7.58 1.99 -17.04
CA GLU A 80 7.09 2.93 -18.05
C GLU A 80 6.71 4.24 -17.39
N GLY A 81 6.97 5.37 -18.06
CA GLY A 81 6.59 6.69 -17.56
C GLY A 81 7.54 7.28 -16.51
N ALA A 82 8.75 6.72 -16.32
CA ALA A 82 9.74 7.25 -15.38
C ALA A 82 10.14 8.71 -15.67
N SER A 83 10.07 9.16 -16.92
CA SER A 83 10.30 10.57 -17.28
C SER A 83 9.14 11.51 -16.93
N LEU A 84 8.00 10.98 -16.49
CA LEU A 84 6.81 11.76 -16.14
C LEU A 84 6.76 12.08 -14.65
N VAL A 85 7.48 11.31 -13.84
CA VAL A 85 7.42 11.37 -12.38
C VAL A 85 8.81 11.43 -11.76
N GLU A 86 8.91 12.09 -10.62
CA GLU A 86 10.07 12.07 -9.74
C GLU A 86 9.70 11.42 -8.41
N ASN A 87 10.51 10.44 -8.00
CA ASN A 87 10.35 9.81 -6.70
C ASN A 87 10.93 10.74 -5.64
N LEU A 88 10.16 10.97 -4.59
CA LEU A 88 10.63 11.77 -3.46
C LEU A 88 11.39 10.88 -2.46
N PRO A 89 12.30 11.48 -1.66
CA PRO A 89 13.02 10.75 -0.62
C PRO A 89 12.03 10.03 0.30
N ARG A 90 12.30 8.76 0.57
CA ARG A 90 11.46 7.93 1.45
C ARG A 90 12.04 7.98 2.86
N GLU A 91 11.24 8.36 3.84
CA GLU A 91 11.62 8.26 5.26
C GLU A 91 11.65 6.80 5.74
N ASN A 92 10.75 5.97 5.18
CA ASN A 92 10.61 4.55 5.50
C ASN A 92 10.30 3.74 4.21
N LYS A 93 10.35 2.40 4.30
CA LYS A 93 10.04 1.51 3.16
C LYS A 93 8.55 1.19 2.99
N GLU A 94 7.70 1.72 3.86
CA GLU A 94 6.26 1.45 3.92
C GLU A 94 5.46 2.42 3.06
N GLU A 95 6.02 3.58 2.72
CA GLU A 95 5.36 4.65 1.98
C GLU A 95 6.20 5.04 0.76
N LEU A 96 5.55 5.39 -0.34
CA LEU A 96 6.22 5.97 -1.51
C LEU A 96 5.47 7.24 -1.88
N PHE A 97 6.22 8.32 -2.03
CA PHE A 97 5.71 9.56 -2.57
C PHE A 97 6.39 9.84 -3.89
N PHE A 98 5.61 10.28 -4.87
CA PHE A 98 6.15 10.73 -6.15
C PHE A 98 5.41 11.96 -6.64
N ARG A 99 6.13 12.78 -7.38
CA ARG A 99 5.62 14.00 -7.99
C ARG A 99 5.48 13.80 -9.49
N SER A 100 4.41 14.28 -10.10
CA SER A 100 4.25 14.33 -11.55
C SER A 100 4.60 15.72 -12.08
N PHE A 101 5.42 15.77 -13.13
CA PHE A 101 5.78 17.01 -13.84
C PHE A 101 4.88 17.30 -15.04
N LYS A 102 4.31 16.23 -15.63
CA LYS A 102 3.52 16.35 -16.85
C LYS A 102 2.04 16.30 -16.53
N LYS A 103 1.29 16.95 -17.41
CA LYS A 103 -0.16 17.09 -17.31
C LYS A 103 -0.89 15.77 -17.52
N SER A 104 -0.40 14.89 -18.40
CA SER A 104 -1.01 13.59 -18.65
C SER A 104 0.00 12.54 -19.11
N GLY A 105 -0.35 11.26 -18.90
CA GLY A 105 0.44 10.13 -19.35
C GLY A 105 0.22 8.88 -18.51
N LYS A 106 0.81 7.76 -18.92
CA LYS A 106 0.72 6.48 -18.21
C LYS A 106 2.03 6.20 -17.49
N VAL A 107 1.93 5.76 -16.24
CA VAL A 107 3.06 5.29 -15.44
C VAL A 107 2.75 3.86 -15.02
N ILE A 108 3.71 2.95 -15.20
CA ILE A 108 3.55 1.56 -14.78
C ILE A 108 4.57 1.23 -13.71
N PHE A 109 4.07 0.84 -12.55
CA PHE A 109 4.84 0.43 -11.39
C PHE A 109 4.84 -1.09 -11.25
N ILE A 110 6.00 -1.65 -10.94
CA ILE A 110 6.13 -3.01 -10.41
C ILE A 110 6.43 -2.89 -8.92
N PHE A 111 5.51 -3.35 -8.08
CA PHE A 111 5.70 -3.42 -6.65
C PHE A 111 6.09 -4.83 -6.21
N LYS A 112 7.08 -4.92 -5.31
CA LYS A 112 7.61 -6.17 -4.76
C LYS A 112 7.49 -6.13 -3.23
N ASN A 113 6.91 -7.18 -2.66
CA ASN A 113 6.81 -7.38 -1.22
C ASN A 113 7.30 -8.78 -0.87
N LYS A 114 7.97 -8.94 0.28
CA LYS A 114 8.45 -10.25 0.76
C LYS A 114 7.31 -11.25 1.05
N LEU A 115 6.11 -10.75 1.34
CA LEU A 115 4.92 -11.55 1.65
C LEU A 115 4.07 -11.87 0.41
N SER A 116 4.32 -11.19 -0.71
CA SER A 116 3.61 -11.44 -1.97
C SER A 116 4.33 -12.53 -2.76
N LEU A 117 3.58 -13.53 -3.23
CA LEU A 117 4.13 -14.61 -4.07
C LEU A 117 4.65 -14.08 -5.42
N PHE A 118 4.01 -13.04 -5.94
CA PHE A 118 4.35 -12.43 -7.23
C PHE A 118 4.43 -10.91 -7.10
N PRO A 119 5.30 -10.25 -7.89
CA PRO A 119 5.25 -8.79 -8.04
C PRO A 119 3.89 -8.34 -8.57
N GLN A 120 3.44 -7.16 -8.16
CA GLN A 120 2.21 -6.56 -8.65
C GLN A 120 2.50 -5.44 -9.63
N ILE A 121 1.81 -5.46 -10.76
CA ILE A 121 1.90 -4.43 -11.78
C ILE A 121 0.71 -3.51 -11.60
N VAL A 122 0.97 -2.23 -11.35
CA VAL A 122 -0.05 -1.20 -11.19
C VAL A 122 0.14 -0.18 -12.29
N GLU A 123 -0.88 -0.04 -13.13
CA GLU A 123 -0.96 0.99 -14.15
C GLU A 123 -1.66 2.21 -13.57
N PHE A 124 -1.04 3.37 -13.72
CA PHE A 124 -1.58 4.64 -13.23
C PHE A 124 -1.63 5.67 -14.35
N GLU A 125 -2.81 6.23 -14.56
CA GLU A 125 -3.02 7.30 -15.53
C GLU A 125 -2.96 8.66 -14.82
N LEU A 126 -1.97 9.45 -15.21
CA LEU A 126 -1.90 10.87 -14.89
C LEU A 126 -2.92 11.59 -15.76
N LYS A 127 -3.87 12.26 -15.12
CA LYS A 127 -4.88 13.08 -15.79
C LYS A 127 -4.55 14.56 -15.66
N GLU A 128 -4.76 15.29 -16.75
CA GLU A 128 -4.73 16.75 -16.75
C GLU A 128 -5.94 17.23 -15.95
N ASN A 129 -5.79 18.30 -15.16
CA ASN A 129 -6.97 18.91 -14.53
C ASN A 129 -7.82 19.55 -15.63
N GLU A 130 -9.11 19.26 -15.65
CA GLU A 130 -10.11 20.07 -16.35
C GLU A 130 -10.16 21.49 -15.77
#